data_AF-A0A7X6UW77-F1
#
_entry.id   AF-A0A7X6UW77-F1
#
_cell.length_a   1.000
_cell.length_b   1.000
_cell.length_c   1.000
_cell.angle_alpha   90.00
_cell.angle_beta   90.00
_cell.angle_gamma   90.00
#
_symmetry.space_group_name_H-M   'P 1'
#
loop_
_entity.id
_entity.type
_entity.pdbx_description
1 polymer ?
#
loop_
_entity_poly.entity_id
_entity_poly.type
_entity_poly.pdbx_seq_one_letter_code
_entity_poly.pdbx_strand_id
1 'polypeptide(L)'
;MAFFLWKFKVVKKNHHHFKSSQLWTSSKSTVQIYFALCTHIIRHFFFLLVKKQPITINTPRAQKLLPELKHGGIILTAHLGYWEWMGAYLTQNKVPLVASYLPPTNKLAHKTIKHLRNRWGYQTINLHS
;
A
#
# COMPACT_ATOMS: atom_id res chain seq x y z
N MET A 1 14.78 -16.99 -12.98
CA MET A 1 15.99 -16.41 -12.35
C MET A 1 16.30 -14.98 -12.82
N ALA A 2 16.24 -14.69 -14.14
CA ALA A 2 16.58 -13.36 -14.70
C ALA A 2 15.72 -12.17 -14.20
N PHE A 3 14.40 -12.36 -14.03
CA PHE A 3 13.49 -11.30 -13.57
C PHE A 3 13.79 -10.79 -12.15
N PHE A 4 14.14 -11.71 -11.25
CA PHE A 4 14.44 -11.40 -9.85
C PHE A 4 15.75 -10.60 -9.73
N LEU A 5 16.76 -10.97 -10.53
CA LEU A 5 18.03 -10.26 -10.62
C LEU A 5 17.86 -8.84 -11.18
N TRP A 6 16.97 -8.64 -12.15
CA TRP A 6 16.67 -7.32 -12.69
C TRP A 6 15.99 -6.41 -11.66
N LYS A 7 14.96 -6.91 -10.96
CA LYS A 7 14.32 -6.15 -9.86
C LYS A 7 15.30 -5.80 -8.75
N PHE A 8 16.21 -6.70 -8.40
CA PHE A 8 17.27 -6.45 -7.42
C PHE A 8 18.21 -5.31 -7.87
N LYS A 9 18.62 -5.29 -9.15
CA LYS A 9 19.44 -4.20 -9.72
C LYS A 9 18.71 -2.85 -9.69
N VAL A 10 17.43 -2.82 -10.02
CA VAL A 10 16.61 -1.59 -9.98
C VAL A 10 16.45 -1.08 -8.55
N VAL A 11 16.13 -1.95 -7.58
CA VAL A 11 16.02 -1.57 -6.16
C VAL A 11 17.35 -1.02 -5.66
N LYS A 12 18.47 -1.66 -6.01
CA LYS A 12 19.81 -1.17 -5.66
C LYS A 12 20.09 0.21 -6.27
N LYS A 13 19.79 0.41 -7.56
CA LYS A 13 19.94 1.71 -8.24
C LYS A 13 19.10 2.80 -7.59
N ASN A 14 17.83 2.53 -7.32
CA ASN A 14 16.95 3.46 -6.62
C ASN A 14 17.49 3.78 -5.22
N HIS A 15 17.96 2.77 -4.49
CA HIS A 15 18.60 2.96 -3.17
C HIS A 15 19.81 3.88 -3.23
N HIS A 16 20.64 3.83 -4.29
CA HIS A 16 21.75 4.77 -4.47
C HIS A 16 21.30 6.24 -4.58
N HIS A 17 20.11 6.52 -5.10
CA HIS A 17 19.57 7.89 -5.17
C HIS A 17 19.08 8.43 -3.82
N PHE A 18 18.81 7.57 -2.84
CA PHE A 18 18.41 7.98 -1.48
C PHE A 18 19.59 8.16 -0.51
N LYS A 19 20.84 7.94 -0.96
CA LYS A 19 22.07 7.95 -0.14
C LYS A 19 22.64 9.34 0.17
N SER A 20 21.82 10.39 0.32
CA SER A 20 22.32 11.68 0.82
C SER A 20 22.42 11.75 2.35
N SER A 21 21.86 10.80 3.10
CA SER A 21 21.91 10.80 4.57
C SER A 21 22.69 9.60 5.13
N GLN A 22 23.70 9.93 5.94
CA GLN A 22 24.70 9.14 6.67
C GLN A 22 24.24 7.91 7.50
N LEU A 23 22.97 7.48 7.41
CA LEU A 23 22.36 6.46 8.28
C LEU A 23 22.40 5.02 7.74
N TRP A 24 22.92 4.78 6.53
CA TRP A 24 22.68 3.53 5.79
C TRP A 24 23.96 2.89 5.26
N THR A 25 24.75 2.30 6.16
CA THR A 25 26.12 1.80 5.90
C THR A 25 26.21 0.41 5.24
N SER A 26 25.09 -0.28 4.93
CA SER A 26 25.14 -1.59 4.25
C SER A 26 24.01 -1.78 3.23
N SER A 27 24.33 -1.62 1.94
CA SER A 27 23.35 -1.83 0.85
C SER A 27 22.84 -3.28 0.75
N LYS A 28 23.57 -4.28 1.28
CA LYS A 28 23.15 -5.68 1.24
C LYS A 28 22.01 -5.96 2.24
N SER A 29 22.05 -5.38 3.45
CA SER A 29 20.99 -5.56 4.44
C SER A 29 19.72 -4.78 4.07
N THR A 30 19.84 -3.58 3.49
CA THR A 30 18.66 -2.78 3.08
C THR A 30 17.84 -3.46 1.99
N VAL A 31 18.48 -4.10 1.01
CA VAL A 31 17.74 -4.82 -0.03
C VAL A 31 17.00 -6.03 0.55
N GLN A 32 17.61 -6.77 1.48
CA GLN A 32 16.95 -7.87 2.18
C GLN A 32 15.74 -7.37 2.99
N ILE A 33 15.89 -6.26 3.71
CA ILE A 33 14.77 -5.60 4.44
C ILE A 33 13.66 -5.20 3.47
N TYR A 34 13.99 -4.63 2.30
CA TYR A 34 13.00 -4.27 1.29
C TYR A 34 12.21 -5.49 0.79
N PHE A 35 12.88 -6.60 0.49
CA PHE A 35 12.19 -7.83 0.07
C PHE A 35 11.32 -8.41 1.18
N ALA A 36 11.80 -8.41 2.43
CA ALA A 36 11.01 -8.82 3.58
C ALA A 36 9.76 -7.93 3.78
N LEU A 37 9.88 -6.62 3.57
CA LEU A 37 8.74 -5.71 3.57
C LEU A 37 7.75 -6.04 2.44
N CYS A 38 8.23 -6.29 1.23
CA CYS A 38 7.38 -6.64 0.08
C CYS A 38 6.61 -7.94 0.32
N THR A 39 7.27 -9.00 0.80
CA THR A 39 6.59 -10.27 1.09
C THR A 39 5.56 -10.09 2.20
N HIS A 40 5.89 -9.30 3.22
CA HIS A 40 4.97 -9.01 4.30
C HIS A 40 3.74 -8.19 3.82
N ILE A 41 3.92 -7.20 2.94
CA ILE A 41 2.82 -6.45 2.30
C ILE A 41 1.90 -7.40 1.51
N ILE A 42 2.47 -8.31 0.71
CA ILE A 42 1.69 -9.28 -0.06
C ILE A 42 0.86 -10.18 0.87
N ARG A 43 1.45 -10.66 1.97
CA ARG A 43 0.74 -11.47 2.97
C ARG A 43 -0.46 -10.70 3.55
N HIS A 44 -0.28 -9.44 3.92
CA HIS A 44 -1.34 -8.58 4.44
C HIS A 44 -2.42 -8.26 3.41
N PHE A 45 -2.05 -8.13 2.14
CA PHE A 45 -3.00 -8.03 1.02
C PHE A 45 -3.88 -9.28 0.92
N PHE A 46 -3.29 -10.47 1.00
CA PHE A 46 -4.05 -11.73 1.03
C PHE A 46 -5.00 -11.80 2.24
N PHE A 47 -4.57 -11.32 3.41
CA PHE A 47 -5.45 -11.27 4.58
C PHE A 47 -6.67 -10.40 4.31
N LEU A 48 -6.52 -9.19 3.74
CA LEU A 48 -7.67 -8.35 3.41
C LEU A 48 -8.58 -8.97 2.35
N LEU A 49 -8.00 -9.72 1.41
CA LEU A 49 -8.73 -10.36 0.32
C LEU A 49 -9.63 -11.49 0.86
N VAL A 50 -9.09 -12.33 1.73
CA VAL A 50 -9.75 -13.55 2.21
C VAL A 50 -10.57 -13.29 3.48
N LYS A 51 -10.04 -12.53 4.43
CA LYS A 51 -10.63 -12.33 5.76
C LYS A 51 -11.04 -10.86 5.95
N LYS A 52 -12.31 -10.63 6.30
CA LYS A 52 -12.79 -9.28 6.70
C LYS A 52 -12.70 -9.14 8.21
N GLN A 53 -11.48 -9.25 8.74
CA GLN A 53 -11.24 -9.02 10.16
C GLN A 53 -11.24 -7.52 10.45
N PRO A 54 -11.74 -7.07 11.62
CA PRO A 54 -11.65 -5.68 12.01
C PRO A 54 -10.20 -5.21 11.99
N ILE A 55 -9.93 -4.13 11.25
CA ILE A 55 -8.61 -3.50 11.22
C ILE A 55 -8.55 -2.50 12.35
N THR A 56 -7.49 -2.58 13.16
CA THR A 56 -7.22 -1.66 14.26
C THR A 56 -5.91 -0.93 14.03
N ILE A 57 -5.95 0.39 14.05
CA ILE A 57 -4.78 1.26 14.00
C ILE A 57 -4.80 2.10 15.29
N ASN A 58 -4.05 1.65 16.29
CA ASN A 58 -4.01 2.26 17.62
C ASN A 58 -2.80 3.19 17.75
N THR A 59 -2.79 4.27 16.96
CA THR A 59 -1.79 5.33 17.13
C THR A 59 -2.50 6.63 17.52
N PRO A 60 -1.90 7.46 18.40
CA PRO A 60 -2.50 8.75 18.77
C PRO A 60 -2.80 9.63 17.55
N ARG A 61 -1.92 9.58 16.54
CA ARG A 61 -2.09 10.31 15.29
C ARG A 61 -3.29 9.83 14.49
N ALA A 62 -3.50 8.52 14.36
CA ALA A 62 -4.67 7.98 13.67
C ALA A 62 -5.97 8.34 14.40
N GLN A 63 -5.99 8.25 15.73
CA GLN A 63 -7.15 8.60 16.55
C GLN A 63 -7.53 10.08 16.42
N LYS A 64 -6.53 10.97 16.32
CA LYS A 64 -6.76 12.40 16.10
C LYS A 64 -7.26 12.72 14.68
N LEU A 65 -6.67 12.10 13.66
CA LEU A 65 -6.99 12.40 12.26
C LEU A 65 -8.30 11.79 11.77
N LEU A 66 -8.73 10.66 12.36
CA LEU A 66 -9.88 9.92 11.85
C LEU A 66 -11.20 10.73 11.87
N PRO A 67 -11.54 11.50 12.92
CA PRO A 67 -12.70 12.40 12.88
C PRO A 67 -12.56 13.49 11.81
N GLU A 68 -11.38 14.10 11.67
CA GLU A 68 -11.13 15.17 10.69
C GLU A 68 -11.40 14.68 9.26
N LEU A 69 -10.93 13.47 8.93
CA LEU A 69 -11.10 12.88 7.60
C LEU A 69 -12.57 12.62 7.22
N LYS A 70 -13.50 12.53 8.19
CA LYS A 70 -14.93 12.38 7.90
C LYS A 70 -15.55 13.65 7.32
N HIS A 71 -14.93 14.81 7.54
CA HIS A 71 -15.36 16.10 6.99
C HIS A 71 -14.80 16.36 5.58
N GLY A 72 -13.98 15.45 5.07
CA GLY A 72 -13.32 15.57 3.77
C GLY A 72 -11.84 15.94 3.91
N GLY A 73 -11.06 15.56 2.90
CA GLY A 73 -9.62 15.80 2.88
C GLY A 73 -8.94 15.01 1.76
N ILE A 74 -7.68 15.33 1.53
CA ILE A 74 -6.83 14.62 0.57
C ILE A 74 -5.77 13.85 1.35
N ILE A 75 -5.74 12.53 1.15
CA ILE A 75 -4.71 11.68 1.73
C ILE A 75 -3.68 11.38 0.66
N LEU A 76 -2.47 11.91 0.85
CA LEU A 76 -1.31 11.54 0.05
C LEU A 76 -0.64 10.32 0.69
N THR A 77 -0.57 9.23 -0.07
CA THR A 77 0.08 8.00 0.38
C THR A 77 1.25 7.66 -0.53
N ALA A 78 2.38 7.30 0.07
CA ALA A 78 3.48 6.70 -0.66
C ALA A 78 3.23 5.20 -0.82
N HIS A 79 3.85 4.57 -1.84
CA HIS A 79 3.90 3.11 -1.95
C HIS A 79 4.86 2.50 -0.91
N LEU A 80 4.56 2.74 0.38
CA LEU A 80 5.33 2.30 1.53
C LEU A 80 4.37 1.71 2.57
N GLY A 81 4.64 0.48 3.00
CA GLY A 81 3.81 -0.21 3.99
C GLY A 81 2.45 -0.66 3.44
N TYR A 82 1.41 -0.58 4.27
CA TYR A 82 0.10 -1.21 4.01
C TYR A 82 -0.97 -0.20 3.61
N TRP A 83 -0.81 0.47 2.47
CA TRP A 83 -1.77 1.48 2.03
C TRP A 83 -3.18 0.90 1.78
N GLU A 84 -3.30 -0.35 1.31
CA GLU A 84 -4.60 -1.03 1.17
C GLU A 84 -5.23 -1.39 2.54
N TRP A 85 -4.44 -1.54 3.62
CA TRP A 85 -4.98 -1.65 4.98
C TRP A 85 -5.53 -0.32 5.47
N MET A 86 -4.83 0.78 5.16
CA MET A 86 -5.26 2.13 5.56
C MET A 86 -6.64 2.45 4.98
N GLY A 87 -6.86 2.23 3.68
CA GLY A 87 -8.16 2.51 3.12
C GLY A 87 -9.27 1.61 3.67
N ALA A 88 -8.97 0.35 3.98
CA ALA A 88 -9.92 -0.58 4.58
C ALA A 88 -10.27 -0.19 6.02
N TYR A 89 -9.29 0.33 6.78
CA TYR A 89 -9.52 0.92 8.09
C TYR A 89 -10.39 2.19 8.00
N LEU A 90 -10.13 3.07 7.03
CA LEU A 90 -10.92 4.30 6.84
C LEU A 90 -12.38 3.98 6.51
N THR A 91 -12.62 3.08 5.55
CA THR A 91 -13.98 2.69 5.18
C THR A 91 -14.71 1.95 6.30
N GLN A 92 -14.03 1.07 7.04
CA GLN A 92 -14.58 0.44 8.25
C GLN A 92 -15.05 1.49 9.28
N ASN A 93 -14.32 2.61 9.40
CA ASN A 93 -14.65 3.71 10.30
C ASN A 93 -15.62 4.75 9.69
N LYS A 94 -16.29 4.40 8.58
CA LYS A 94 -17.26 5.24 7.87
C LYS A 94 -16.68 6.55 7.32
N VAL A 95 -15.40 6.57 6.97
CA VAL A 95 -14.81 7.65 6.18
C VAL A 95 -15.14 7.36 4.70
N PRO A 96 -15.87 8.25 4.01
CA PRO A 96 -16.09 8.11 2.56
C PRO A 96 -14.74 8.18 1.84
N LEU A 97 -14.38 7.12 1.12
CA LEU A 97 -13.08 7.02 0.46
C LEU A 97 -13.24 6.83 -1.04
N VAL A 98 -12.71 7.80 -1.79
CA VAL A 98 -12.55 7.74 -3.24
C VAL A 98 -11.06 7.69 -3.57
N ALA A 99 -10.64 6.69 -4.34
CA ALA A 99 -9.25 6.52 -4.73
C ALA A 99 -9.09 6.55 -6.25
N SER A 100 -8.05 7.20 -6.74
CA SER A 100 -7.62 7.09 -8.13
C SER A 100 -7.18 5.65 -8.44
N TYR A 101 -7.60 5.11 -9.57
CA TYR A 101 -7.27 3.76 -9.98
C TYR A 101 -6.77 3.70 -11.41
N LEU A 102 -5.53 3.20 -11.54
CA LEU A 102 -4.96 2.77 -12.81
C LEU A 102 -5.07 1.22 -12.89
N PRO A 103 -5.94 0.68 -13.76
CA PRO A 103 -6.07 -0.76 -13.98
C PRO A 103 -4.73 -1.41 -14.36
N PRO A 104 -4.31 -2.51 -13.70
CA PRO A 104 -3.18 -3.28 -14.20
C PRO A 104 -3.55 -3.96 -15.53
N THR A 105 -2.56 -4.14 -16.41
CA THR A 105 -2.73 -4.81 -17.70
C THR A 105 -3.15 -6.28 -17.54
N ASN A 106 -2.75 -6.93 -16.44
CA ASN A 106 -3.15 -8.29 -16.14
C ASN A 106 -4.62 -8.34 -15.65
N LYS A 107 -5.48 -9.01 -16.44
CA LYS A 107 -6.93 -9.13 -16.16
C LYS A 107 -7.24 -9.77 -14.80
N LEU A 108 -6.48 -10.78 -14.38
CA LEU A 108 -6.67 -11.44 -13.09
C LEU A 108 -6.33 -10.48 -11.94
N ALA A 109 -5.19 -9.80 -12.04
CA ALA A 109 -4.80 -8.79 -11.05
C ALA A 109 -5.85 -7.67 -10.95
N HIS A 110 -6.36 -7.19 -12.09
CA HIS A 110 -7.44 -6.19 -12.11
C HIS A 110 -8.69 -6.70 -11.39
N LYS A 111 -9.13 -7.93 -11.70
CA LYS A 111 -10.30 -8.56 -11.07
C LYS A 111 -10.10 -8.72 -9.56
N THR A 112 -8.92 -9.16 -9.12
CA THR A 112 -8.59 -9.34 -7.70
C THR A 112 -8.58 -8.02 -6.94
N ILE A 113 -7.95 -6.96 -7.49
CA ILE A 113 -7.91 -5.64 -6.86
C ILE A 113 -9.32 -5.03 -6.80
N LYS A 114 -10.09 -5.14 -7.89
CA LYS A 114 -11.49 -4.67 -7.91
C LYS A 114 -12.34 -5.40 -6.87
N HIS A 115 -12.20 -6.72 -6.76
CA HIS A 115 -12.91 -7.51 -5.75
C HIS A 115 -12.56 -7.06 -4.33
N LEU A 116 -11.26 -6.89 -4.03
CA LEU A 116 -10.79 -6.39 -2.73
C LEU A 116 -11.42 -5.04 -2.40
N ARG A 117 -11.33 -4.08 -3.32
CA ARG A 117 -11.81 -2.70 -3.13
C ARG A 117 -13.32 -2.66 -2.92
N ASN A 118 -14.08 -3.42 -3.71
CA ASN A 118 -15.52 -3.55 -3.53
C ASN A 118 -15.89 -4.16 -2.17
N ARG A 119 -15.18 -5.22 -1.73
CA ARG A 119 -15.42 -5.89 -0.43
C ARG A 119 -15.29 -4.93 0.77
N TRP A 120 -14.40 -3.95 0.64
CA TRP A 120 -14.11 -2.95 1.66
C TRP A 120 -14.80 -1.60 1.41
N GLY A 121 -15.64 -1.48 0.37
CA GLY A 121 -16.42 -0.27 0.11
C GLY A 121 -15.62 0.91 -0.44
N TYR A 122 -14.50 0.65 -1.09
CA TYR A 122 -13.74 1.68 -1.80
C TYR A 122 -14.49 2.12 -3.04
N GLN A 123 -14.65 3.43 -3.21
CA GLN A 123 -14.98 3.99 -4.52
C GLN A 123 -13.69 4.25 -5.29
N THR A 124 -13.68 3.94 -6.59
CA THR A 124 -12.52 4.18 -7.44
C THR A 124 -12.87 4.98 -8.68
N ILE A 125 -12.08 6.00 -8.98
CA ILE A 125 -12.15 6.73 -10.25
C ILE A 125 -11.10 6.16 -11.19
N ASN A 126 -11.52 5.74 -12.39
CA ASN A 126 -10.60 5.25 -13.41
C ASN A 126 -9.82 6.44 -13.99
N LEU A 127 -8.50 6.34 -14.08
CA LEU A 127 -7.66 7.39 -14.64
C LEU A 127 -7.53 7.33 -16.18
N HIS A 128 -8.10 6.30 -16.82
CA HIS A 128 -8.11 6.18 -18.29
C HIS A 128 -9.36 6.75 -18.97
N SER A 129 -10.36 7.19 -18.20
CA SER A 129 -11.60 7.78 -18.72
C SER A 129 -11.47 9.27 -18.97
#